data_AF-A0A7C2T9D3-F1
#
_entry.id   AF-A0A7C2T9D3-F1
#
_cell.length_a   1.000
_cell.length_b   1.000
_cell.length_c   1.000
_cell.angle_alpha   90.00
_cell.angle_beta   90.00
_cell.angle_gamma   90.00
#
_symmetry.space_group_name_H-M   'P 1'
#
loop_
_entity.id
_entity.type
_entity.pdbx_description
1 polymer ?
#
loop_
_entity_poly.entity_id
_entity_poly.type
_entity_poly.pdbx_seq_one_letter_code
_entity_poly.pdbx_strand_id
1 'polypeptide(L)'
;MNIKAISRTLLIVIVVVIIAVAGIAGYLLSTSQQAPPKATISVYVGHAGGSGDQSQLYWIVMPANQTFKVGDRIKIVFNNNYTFPSLHGFQIMDPNGNQIASLSAGPNGKAETVITLSVAGTYKINCPYFCGPWHNEQGKMQGVTLLKASS
;
A
#
# COMPACT_ATOMS: atom_id res chain seq x y z
N MET A 1 26.64 -60.76 -5.02
CA MET A 1 26.00 -59.44 -4.84
C MET A 1 27.01 -58.53 -4.11
N ASN A 2 27.54 -57.50 -4.77
CA ASN A 2 28.66 -56.70 -4.24
C ASN A 2 28.14 -55.64 -3.26
N ILE A 3 28.11 -55.98 -1.97
CA ILE A 3 27.57 -55.14 -0.87
C ILE A 3 28.25 -53.76 -0.80
N LYS A 4 29.50 -53.63 -1.26
CA LYS A 4 30.22 -52.34 -1.32
C LYS A 4 29.67 -51.34 -2.35
N ALA A 5 29.05 -51.82 -3.42
CA ALA A 5 28.46 -50.94 -4.44
C ALA A 5 27.08 -50.40 -4.02
N ILE A 6 26.33 -51.21 -3.25
CA ILE A 6 25.01 -50.83 -2.71
C ILE A 6 25.16 -49.75 -1.63
N SER A 7 26.19 -49.81 -0.78
CA SER A 7 26.39 -48.81 0.28
C SER A 7 26.77 -47.42 -0.24
N ARG A 8 27.59 -47.33 -1.30
CA ARG A 8 27.94 -46.04 -1.92
C ARG A 8 26.75 -45.39 -2.62
N THR A 9 25.96 -46.18 -3.33
CA THR A 9 24.78 -45.68 -4.04
C THR A 9 23.72 -45.19 -3.04
N LEU A 10 23.49 -45.93 -1.95
CA LEU A 10 22.56 -45.51 -0.90
C LEU A 10 23.03 -44.24 -0.17
N LEU A 11 24.33 -44.13 0.11
CA LEU A 11 24.92 -42.94 0.75
C LEU A 11 24.76 -41.68 -0.13
N ILE A 12 25.00 -41.81 -1.44
CA ILE A 12 24.84 -40.70 -2.40
C ILE A 12 23.37 -40.27 -2.47
N VAL A 13 22.44 -41.22 -2.53
CA VAL A 13 21.00 -40.91 -2.55
C VAL A 13 20.57 -40.21 -1.25
N ILE A 14 21.03 -40.65 -0.09
CA ILE A 14 20.72 -40.02 1.19
C ILE A 14 21.27 -38.58 1.25
N VAL A 15 22.51 -38.35 0.82
CA VAL A 15 23.11 -37.01 0.80
C VAL A 15 22.37 -36.07 -0.16
N VAL A 16 22.00 -36.56 -1.35
CA VAL A 16 21.23 -35.78 -2.32
C VAL A 16 19.84 -35.43 -1.79
N VAL A 17 19.16 -36.37 -1.12
CA VAL A 17 17.86 -36.13 -0.49
C VAL A 17 17.96 -35.11 0.65
N ILE A 18 18.98 -35.19 1.50
CA ILE A 18 19.20 -34.21 2.59
C ILE A 18 19.46 -32.81 2.03
N ILE A 19 20.29 -32.68 0.99
CA ILE A 19 20.57 -31.40 0.34
C ILE A 19 19.32 -30.83 -0.33
N ALA A 20 18.52 -31.67 -0.99
CA ALA A 20 17.27 -31.23 -1.61
C ALA A 20 16.24 -30.75 -0.56
N VAL A 21 16.10 -31.45 0.56
CA VAL A 21 15.20 -31.05 1.65
C VAL A 21 15.68 -29.77 2.34
N ALA A 22 16.99 -29.61 2.56
CA ALA A 22 17.57 -28.39 3.11
C ALA A 22 17.42 -27.19 2.16
N GLY A 23 17.57 -27.41 0.85
CA GLY A 23 17.35 -26.39 -0.18
C GLY A 23 15.89 -25.93 -0.25
N ILE A 24 14.94 -26.86 -0.10
CA ILE A 24 13.50 -26.54 -0.07
C ILE A 24 13.12 -25.81 1.22
N ALA A 25 13.66 -26.21 2.38
CA ALA A 25 13.45 -25.49 3.64
C ALA A 25 14.05 -24.07 3.60
N GLY A 26 15.23 -23.90 3.01
CA GLY A 26 15.84 -22.58 2.78
C GLY A 26 15.05 -21.72 1.79
N TYR A 27 14.46 -22.32 0.75
CA TYR A 27 13.62 -21.63 -0.23
C TYR A 27 12.24 -21.23 0.34
N LEU A 28 11.67 -22.05 1.22
CA LEU A 28 10.42 -21.74 1.93
C LEU A 28 10.62 -20.69 3.04
N LEU A 29 11.81 -20.61 3.63
CA LEU A 29 12.19 -19.52 4.55
C LEU A 29 12.57 -18.23 3.80
N SER A 30 12.90 -18.32 2.51
CA SER A 30 13.25 -17.17 1.66
C SER A 30 12.10 -16.64 0.81
N THR A 31 10.88 -17.15 0.97
CA THR A 31 9.68 -16.37 0.66
C THR A 31 9.62 -15.21 1.66
N SER A 32 10.45 -14.21 1.40
CA SER A 32 10.72 -13.05 2.22
C SER A 32 9.41 -12.45 2.71
N GLN A 33 9.09 -12.70 3.97
CA GLN A 33 8.01 -12.02 4.67
C GLN A 33 8.38 -10.54 4.66
N GLN A 34 7.80 -9.84 3.69
CA GLN A 34 8.10 -8.46 3.36
C GLN A 34 7.94 -7.63 4.65
N ALA A 35 9.02 -6.96 5.09
CA ALA A 35 9.09 -6.33 6.42
C ALA A 35 7.83 -5.52 6.75
N PRO A 36 7.25 -5.63 7.95
CA PRO A 36 5.95 -5.04 8.24
C PRO A 36 5.92 -3.52 7.96
N PRO A 37 4.77 -2.95 7.59
CA PRO A 37 4.66 -1.51 7.41
C PRO A 37 5.11 -0.76 8.67
N LYS A 38 5.90 0.28 8.49
CA LYS A 38 6.46 1.10 9.58
C LYS A 38 5.40 1.95 10.28
N ALA A 39 4.37 2.35 9.54
CA ALA A 39 3.28 3.17 10.04
C ALA A 39 1.99 2.88 9.26
N THR A 40 0.87 3.35 9.84
CA THR A 40 -0.42 3.41 9.18
C THR A 40 -0.86 4.87 9.07
N ILE A 41 -1.32 5.28 7.90
CA ILE A 41 -1.99 6.56 7.67
C ILE A 41 -3.42 6.27 7.23
N SER A 42 -4.37 6.87 7.92
CA SER A 42 -5.78 6.86 7.58
C SER A 42 -6.14 8.09 6.74
N VAL A 43 -6.97 7.87 5.72
CA VAL A 43 -7.55 8.92 4.88
C VAL A 43 -9.08 8.82 5.01
N TYR A 44 -9.73 9.96 5.20
CA TYR A 44 -11.18 10.08 5.29
C TYR A 44 -11.72 11.09 4.29
N VAL A 45 -13.00 10.96 3.96
CA VAL A 45 -13.76 12.02 3.27
C VAL A 45 -14.37 12.95 4.33
N GLY A 46 -13.95 14.20 4.32
CA GLY A 46 -14.58 15.29 5.07
C GLY A 46 -15.69 15.95 4.25
N HIS A 47 -16.62 16.62 4.95
CA HIS A 47 -17.74 17.34 4.35
C HIS A 47 -17.93 18.69 5.06
N ALA A 48 -17.99 19.78 4.30
CA ALA A 48 -18.10 21.14 4.82
C ALA A 48 -19.46 21.81 4.53
N GLY A 49 -20.32 21.18 3.74
CA GLY A 49 -21.62 21.72 3.36
C GLY A 49 -22.13 21.23 2.01
N GLY A 50 -23.33 21.63 1.64
CA GLY A 50 -24.02 21.14 0.45
C GLY A 50 -24.66 19.76 0.65
N SER A 51 -25.32 19.26 -0.37
CA SER A 51 -25.91 17.92 -0.39
C SER A 51 -25.88 17.37 -1.80
N GLY A 52 -25.89 16.05 -1.93
CA GLY A 52 -25.80 15.41 -3.24
C GLY A 52 -24.55 15.88 -4.01
N ASP A 53 -24.70 16.12 -5.31
CA ASP A 53 -23.59 16.53 -6.18
C ASP A 53 -23.03 17.93 -5.84
N GLN A 54 -23.67 18.66 -4.92
CA GLN A 54 -23.19 19.93 -4.40
C GLN A 54 -22.39 19.78 -3.09
N SER A 55 -22.18 18.55 -2.62
CA SER A 55 -21.40 18.29 -1.41
C SER A 55 -19.97 18.80 -1.55
N GLN A 56 -19.58 19.69 -0.66
CA GLN A 56 -18.26 20.27 -0.55
C GLN A 56 -17.37 19.32 0.25
N LEU A 57 -16.74 18.40 -0.48
CA LEU A 57 -15.96 17.32 0.09
C LEU A 57 -14.46 17.63 0.05
N TYR A 58 -13.71 17.10 1.01
CA TYR A 58 -12.25 17.24 1.08
C TYR A 58 -11.59 16.03 1.72
N TRP A 59 -10.30 15.79 1.44
CA TRP A 59 -9.56 14.72 2.09
C TRP A 59 -9.06 15.12 3.47
N ILE A 60 -9.16 14.20 4.43
CA ILE A 60 -8.59 14.33 5.77
C ILE A 60 -7.54 13.22 5.93
N VAL A 61 -6.29 13.60 6.18
CA VAL A 61 -5.17 12.68 6.39
C VAL A 61 -4.79 12.63 7.86
N MET A 62 -4.69 11.42 8.42
CA MET A 62 -4.42 11.21 9.85
C MET A 62 -3.40 10.08 10.08
N PRO A 63 -2.33 10.31 10.86
CA PRO A 63 -1.85 11.63 11.30
C PRO A 63 -1.39 12.47 10.09
N ALA A 64 -1.57 13.79 10.15
CA ALA A 64 -1.20 14.70 9.07
C ALA A 64 0.32 15.00 9.06
N ASN A 65 0.83 15.47 7.92
CA ASN A 65 2.19 16.02 7.76
C ASN A 65 3.34 15.09 8.21
N GLN A 66 3.13 13.78 8.12
CA GLN A 66 4.15 12.82 8.50
C GLN A 66 5.33 12.83 7.54
N THR A 67 6.52 12.59 8.08
CA THR A 67 7.75 12.43 7.29
C THR A 67 8.39 11.08 7.60
N PHE A 68 8.73 10.36 6.54
CA PHE A 68 9.35 9.03 6.56
C PHE A 68 10.63 9.05 5.73
N LYS A 69 11.33 7.92 5.65
CA LYS A 69 12.52 7.74 4.80
C LYS A 69 12.17 7.02 3.50
N VAL A 70 12.93 7.30 2.45
CA VAL A 70 12.93 6.48 1.24
C VAL A 70 13.20 5.01 1.63
N GLY A 71 12.43 4.09 1.02
CA GLY A 71 12.42 2.66 1.33
C GLY A 71 11.44 2.26 2.45
N ASP A 72 10.91 3.20 3.23
CA ASP A 72 9.89 2.88 4.23
C ASP A 72 8.62 2.35 3.55
N ARG A 73 7.99 1.34 4.18
CA ARG A 73 6.69 0.80 3.77
C ARG A 73 5.60 1.39 4.65
N ILE A 74 4.57 1.99 4.06
CA ILE A 74 3.50 2.67 4.79
C ILE A 74 2.16 2.03 4.42
N LYS A 75 1.40 1.63 5.43
CA LYS A 75 0.02 1.18 5.24
C LYS A 75 -0.88 2.40 5.08
N ILE A 76 -1.63 2.45 4.00
CA ILE A 76 -2.63 3.49 3.75
C ILE A 76 -4.00 2.86 3.90
N VAL A 77 -4.85 3.47 4.71
CA VAL A 77 -6.21 3.02 4.98
C VAL A 77 -7.17 4.11 4.56
N PHE A 78 -8.03 3.82 3.59
CA PHE A 78 -9.15 4.68 3.25
C PHE A 78 -10.38 4.26 4.05
N ASN A 79 -11.00 5.21 4.77
CA ASN A 79 -12.27 5.03 5.45
C ASN A 79 -13.30 5.98 4.84
N ASN A 80 -14.22 5.44 4.05
CA ASN A 80 -15.30 6.22 3.44
C ASN A 80 -16.47 6.34 4.43
N ASN A 81 -16.36 7.26 5.40
CA ASN A 81 -17.41 7.50 6.39
C ASN A 81 -18.55 8.38 5.87
N TYR A 82 -18.57 8.68 4.56
CA TYR A 82 -19.53 9.57 3.95
C TYR A 82 -20.40 8.81 2.94
N THR A 83 -21.69 9.13 2.88
CA THR A 83 -22.68 8.33 2.15
C THR A 83 -22.96 8.80 0.72
N PHE A 84 -22.36 9.91 0.29
CA PHE A 84 -22.61 10.51 -1.03
C PHE A 84 -21.36 11.09 -1.71
N PRO A 85 -21.08 10.86 -3.01
CA PRO A 85 -21.54 9.75 -3.84
C PRO A 85 -21.29 8.37 -3.22
N SER A 86 -21.93 7.35 -3.80
CA SER A 86 -21.88 5.97 -3.30
C SER A 86 -20.47 5.37 -3.34
N LEU A 87 -19.60 5.81 -4.25
CA LEU A 87 -18.21 5.36 -4.34
C LEU A 87 -17.28 6.57 -4.27
N HIS A 88 -16.37 6.56 -3.31
CA HIS A 88 -15.26 7.50 -3.25
C HIS A 88 -13.95 6.78 -3.41
N GLY A 89 -12.95 7.50 -3.91
CA GLY A 89 -11.60 6.98 -4.01
C GLY A 89 -10.60 8.07 -4.31
N PHE A 90 -9.33 7.72 -4.13
CA PHE A 90 -8.20 8.58 -4.45
C PHE A 90 -7.07 7.77 -5.07
N GLN A 91 -6.30 8.46 -5.90
CA GLN A 91 -5.01 8.01 -6.41
C GLN A 91 -3.90 8.55 -5.50
N ILE A 92 -2.90 7.72 -5.22
CA ILE A 92 -1.68 8.14 -4.54
C ILE A 92 -0.64 8.45 -5.60
N MET A 93 -0.16 9.68 -5.60
CA MET A 93 0.84 10.20 -6.53
C MET A 93 2.18 10.30 -5.82
N ASP A 94 3.23 9.80 -6.46
CA ASP A 94 4.61 10.02 -6.02
C ASP A 94 5.06 11.47 -6.30
N PRO A 95 6.19 11.91 -5.72
CA PRO A 95 6.79 13.23 -5.96
C PRO A 95 7.08 13.57 -7.43
N ASN A 96 7.23 12.57 -8.30
CA ASN A 96 7.48 12.76 -9.73
C ASN A 96 6.18 12.86 -10.54
N GLY A 97 5.02 12.72 -9.90
CA GLY A 97 3.71 12.77 -10.53
C GLY A 97 3.21 11.43 -11.07
N ASN A 98 3.85 10.30 -10.72
CA ASN A 98 3.36 8.98 -11.11
C ASN A 98 2.31 8.47 -10.11
N GLN A 99 1.25 7.85 -10.62
CA GLN A 99 0.33 7.11 -9.76
C GLN A 99 0.98 5.81 -9.30
N ILE A 100 1.07 5.60 -7.98
CA ILE A 100 1.67 4.40 -7.38
C ILE A 100 0.64 3.49 -6.70
N ALA A 101 -0.56 4.01 -6.42
CA ALA A 101 -1.67 3.23 -5.90
C ALA A 101 -2.99 3.95 -6.13
N SER A 102 -4.09 3.23 -5.99
CA SER A 102 -5.45 3.78 -5.92
C SER A 102 -6.24 3.00 -4.89
N LEU A 103 -7.08 3.72 -4.13
CA LEU A 103 -8.00 3.12 -3.18
C LEU A 103 -9.40 3.67 -3.47
N SER A 104 -10.40 2.81 -3.35
CA SER A 104 -11.81 3.19 -3.46
C SER A 104 -12.64 2.35 -2.50
N ALA A 105 -13.65 2.96 -1.90
CA ALA A 105 -14.56 2.27 -1.01
C ALA A 105 -15.98 2.80 -1.16
N GLY A 106 -16.96 1.91 -1.08
CA GLY A 106 -18.38 2.26 -1.00
C GLY A 106 -18.75 2.98 0.30
N PRO A 107 -20.03 3.32 0.54
CA PRO A 107 -20.45 4.07 1.72
C PRO A 107 -20.19 3.27 2.98
N ASN A 108 -19.61 3.91 4.00
CA ASN A 108 -19.16 3.27 5.24
C ASN A 108 -18.15 2.12 5.02
N GLY A 109 -17.56 2.06 3.83
CA GLY A 109 -16.59 1.06 3.43
C GLY A 109 -15.17 1.44 3.82
N LYS A 110 -14.29 0.44 3.78
CA LYS A 110 -12.86 0.58 4.00
C LYS A 110 -12.09 -0.08 2.86
N ALA A 111 -10.99 0.55 2.46
CA ALA A 111 -9.98 -0.05 1.58
C ALA A 111 -8.58 0.18 2.17
N GLU A 112 -7.63 -0.72 1.90
CA GLU A 112 -6.26 -0.57 2.38
C GLU A 112 -5.24 -1.06 1.37
N THR A 113 -4.06 -0.44 1.40
CA THR A 113 -2.89 -0.86 0.62
C THR A 113 -1.61 -0.57 1.40
N VAL A 114 -0.49 -1.14 0.99
CA VAL A 114 0.83 -0.82 1.50
C VAL A 114 1.66 -0.25 0.35
N ILE A 115 2.12 0.98 0.50
CA ILE A 115 3.02 1.63 -0.46
C ILE A 115 4.47 1.57 0.05
N THR A 116 5.42 1.58 -0.88
CA THR A 116 6.85 1.76 -0.58
C THR A 116 7.27 3.14 -1.09
N LEU A 117 7.95 3.92 -0.26
CA LEU A 117 8.39 5.27 -0.62
C LEU A 117 9.67 5.18 -1.46
N SER A 118 9.55 5.05 -2.77
CA SER A 118 10.69 4.82 -3.68
C SER A 118 11.53 6.07 -3.96
N VAL A 119 10.93 7.25 -3.85
CA VAL A 119 11.58 8.54 -4.14
C VAL A 119 11.33 9.54 -3.02
N ALA A 120 12.31 10.43 -2.79
CA ALA A 120 12.19 11.51 -1.83
C ALA A 120 11.24 12.60 -2.36
N GLY A 121 10.54 13.29 -1.44
CA GLY A 121 9.62 14.38 -1.76
C GLY A 121 8.23 14.21 -1.15
N THR A 122 7.27 14.98 -1.65
CA THR A 122 5.88 14.98 -1.15
C THR A 122 5.02 14.03 -1.95
N TYR A 123 4.41 13.05 -1.28
CA TYR A 123 3.39 12.18 -1.85
C TYR A 123 2.03 12.85 -1.68
N LYS A 124 1.20 12.81 -2.72
CA LYS A 124 -0.09 13.49 -2.75
C LYS A 124 -1.22 12.52 -3.04
N ILE A 125 -2.44 12.91 -2.69
CA ILE A 125 -3.67 12.24 -3.11
C ILE A 125 -4.51 13.14 -4.01
N ASN A 126 -5.04 12.51 -5.07
CA ASN A 126 -5.89 13.14 -6.07
C ASN A 126 -7.20 12.34 -6.19
N CYS A 127 -8.32 13.04 -6.31
CA CYS A 127 -9.60 12.41 -6.59
C CYS A 127 -9.72 12.13 -8.11
N PRO A 128 -9.94 10.88 -8.55
CA PRO A 128 -9.97 10.53 -9.97
C PRO A 128 -11.33 10.78 -10.65
N TYR A 129 -12.41 10.97 -9.89
CA TYR A 129 -13.77 11.12 -10.42
C TYR A 129 -14.48 12.30 -9.77
N PHE A 130 -15.31 13.00 -10.54
CA PHE A 130 -16.08 14.13 -10.03
C PHE A 130 -16.92 13.70 -8.82
N CYS A 131 -16.77 14.44 -7.73
CA CYS A 131 -17.37 14.10 -6.43
C CYS A 131 -17.99 15.31 -5.72
N GLY A 132 -18.14 16.42 -6.43
CA GLY A 132 -18.71 17.67 -5.92
C GLY A 132 -17.92 18.91 -6.33
N PRO A 133 -18.34 20.11 -5.88
CA PRO A 133 -17.79 21.39 -6.35
C PRO A 133 -16.29 21.56 -6.09
N TRP A 134 -15.77 20.94 -5.03
CA TRP A 134 -14.35 21.00 -4.67
C TRP A 134 -13.50 19.91 -5.33
N HIS A 135 -14.07 19.12 -6.24
CA HIS A 135 -13.37 18.03 -6.92
C HIS A 135 -12.05 18.47 -7.57
N ASN A 136 -12.01 19.65 -8.18
CA ASN A 136 -10.84 20.19 -8.86
C ASN A 136 -9.99 21.14 -7.98
N GLU A 137 -10.38 21.36 -6.72
CA GLU A 137 -9.73 22.33 -5.83
C GLU A 137 -8.46 21.74 -5.20
N GLN A 138 -7.35 22.46 -5.37
CA GLN A 138 -6.05 22.10 -4.78
C GLN A 138 -6.10 22.20 -3.25
N GLY A 139 -5.59 21.18 -2.56
CA GLY A 139 -5.63 21.10 -1.10
C GLY A 139 -7.00 20.67 -0.54
N LYS A 140 -8.00 20.41 -1.39
CA LYS A 140 -9.28 19.79 -0.99
C LYS A 140 -9.37 18.36 -1.50
N MET A 141 -9.55 18.20 -2.81
CA MET A 141 -9.69 16.90 -3.46
C MET A 141 -8.54 16.58 -4.41
N GLN A 142 -7.80 17.61 -4.87
CA GLN A 142 -6.59 17.45 -5.67
C GLN A 142 -5.36 17.90 -4.89
N GLY A 143 -4.26 17.20 -5.10
CA GLY A 143 -2.94 17.59 -4.62
C GLY A 143 -2.80 17.66 -3.09
N VAL A 144 -3.67 16.98 -2.34
CA VAL A 144 -3.62 16.97 -0.87
C VAL A 144 -2.39 16.20 -0.43
N THR A 145 -1.62 16.76 0.50
CA THR A 145 -0.41 16.11 1.02
C THR A 145 -0.79 14.88 1.85
N LEU A 146 -0.30 13.71 1.44
CA LEU A 146 -0.44 12.48 2.22
C LEU A 146 0.67 12.38 3.26
N LEU A 147 1.92 12.49 2.80
CA LEU A 147 3.13 12.36 3.60
C LEU A 147 4.33 12.91 2.84
N LYS A 148 5.49 13.00 3.50
CA LYS A 148 6.79 13.28 2.88
C LYS A 148 7.76 12.12 3.08
N ALA A 149 8.66 11.93 2.12
CA ALA A 149 9.81 11.05 2.22
C ALA A 149 11.10 11.88 2.14
N SER A 150 12.03 11.66 3.08
CA SER A 150 13.40 12.17 3.00
C SER A 150 14.36 11.07 2.52
N SER A 151 15.48 11.47 1.94
CA SER A 151 16.63 10.58 1.74
C SER A 151 17.15 9.99 3.05
#